data_AF-A0A914IIV1-F1
#
_entry.id   AF-A0A914IIV1-F1
#
_cell.length_a   1.000
_cell.length_b   1.000
_cell.length_c   1.000
_cell.angle_alpha   90.00
_cell.angle_beta   90.00
_cell.angle_gamma   90.00
#
_symmetry.space_group_name_H-M   'P 1'
#
loop_
_entity.id
_entity.type
_entity.pdbx_description
1 polymer ?
#
loop_
_entity_poly.entity_id
_entity_poly.type
_entity_poly.pdbx_seq_one_letter_code
_entity_poly.pdbx_strand_id
1 'polypeptide(L)'
;NPKLSSVPSLQSSTTNCPSNTPQSGRSVISRSISVEHTNSHQTEKKLLRNFQRRQLSDGAEDKLDLPDAHRKRIQRLNMPVIYRLYESQCDDLRGTVYGPDDTDFRPEEASKSLRQALSAGIQCDDKVVIETLLQHNNFQRQKISAAYENMYNRVLTEDIEEIAGGFFLDCTLALLEPAHVYSTKLLHYAISSRSFNRPIAVEIALTSTASQLKVIRDAYYTEYRISLERDMNIKVEGLFGQMLKDLLLRSRDPDSTAVDLDYVDGLIECLNRNENGIDEIGRNLELFERIFINQSLTQLRSFLDRYDHQATKITDSDSSKSRDFETLIRKSVNIHADVRHMLLLF
;
A
#
# COMPACT_ATOMS: atom_id res chain seq x y z
N ASN A 1 -17.95 13.27 -69.60
CA ASN A 1 -17.47 12.64 -70.85
C ASN A 1 -16.61 13.65 -71.59
N PRO A 2 -15.44 13.28 -72.12
CA PRO A 2 -14.84 11.94 -72.19
C PRO A 2 -13.44 11.88 -71.52
N LYS A 3 -12.69 10.77 -71.40
CA LYS A 3 -12.89 9.30 -71.36
C LYS A 3 -11.51 8.69 -71.05
N LEU A 4 -11.52 7.62 -70.24
CA LEU A 4 -10.77 6.33 -70.31
C LEU A 4 -9.33 6.24 -70.84
N SER A 5 -8.50 5.46 -70.13
CA SER A 5 -8.09 4.05 -70.47
C SER A 5 -7.21 3.50 -69.32
N SER A 6 -7.55 2.43 -68.58
CA SER A 6 -7.67 0.98 -68.84
C SER A 6 -6.41 0.17 -68.49
N VAL A 7 -6.62 -0.82 -67.61
CA VAL A 7 -5.76 -1.93 -67.14
C VAL A 7 -5.24 -2.80 -68.32
N PRO A 8 -4.27 -3.72 -68.10
CA PRO A 8 -4.67 -5.11 -67.82
C PRO A 8 -3.79 -5.91 -66.83
N SER A 9 -4.47 -6.89 -66.24
CA SER A 9 -4.06 -8.07 -65.44
C SER A 9 -3.35 -9.18 -66.24
N LEU A 10 -2.63 -10.11 -65.58
CA LEU A 10 -2.56 -11.58 -65.81
C LEU A 10 -1.43 -12.21 -64.93
N GLN A 11 -1.77 -13.06 -63.95
CA GLN A 11 -1.69 -14.54 -63.93
C GLN A 11 -0.30 -15.20 -63.87
N SER A 12 -0.08 -16.04 -62.85
CA SER A 12 0.64 -17.33 -62.91
C SER A 12 0.31 -18.11 -61.62
N SER A 13 -0.37 -19.27 -61.61
CA SER A 13 -0.12 -20.60 -62.18
C SER A 13 0.92 -21.43 -61.42
N THR A 14 0.38 -22.49 -60.81
CA THR A 14 0.91 -23.67 -60.11
C THR A 14 1.96 -24.51 -60.85
N THR A 15 2.89 -25.14 -60.11
CA THR A 15 3.49 -26.49 -60.31
C THR A 15 4.36 -26.85 -59.08
N ASN A 16 4.01 -27.84 -58.26
CA ASN A 16 4.32 -29.29 -58.27
C ASN A 16 5.58 -29.73 -57.49
N CYS A 17 5.38 -30.77 -56.66
CA CYS A 17 6.23 -31.37 -55.62
C CYS A 17 7.49 -32.13 -56.17
N PRO A 18 8.34 -32.73 -55.29
CA PRO A 18 7.99 -34.06 -54.77
C PRO A 18 8.34 -34.32 -53.29
N SER A 19 7.54 -35.24 -52.75
CA SER A 19 7.66 -35.96 -51.49
C SER A 19 8.83 -36.95 -51.47
N ASN A 20 9.48 -37.10 -50.31
CA ASN A 20 10.04 -38.39 -49.86
C ASN A 20 9.99 -38.48 -48.34
N THR A 21 9.21 -39.43 -47.83
CA THR A 21 9.32 -39.98 -46.46
C THR A 21 10.11 -41.29 -46.54
N PRO A 22 10.68 -41.75 -45.41
CA PRO A 22 10.04 -42.91 -44.81
C PRO A 22 9.97 -42.88 -43.28
N GLN A 23 8.75 -43.23 -42.82
CA GLN A 23 8.42 -44.19 -41.77
C GLN A 23 9.15 -44.12 -40.40
N SER A 24 8.38 -43.73 -39.39
CA SER A 24 8.31 -44.47 -38.13
C SER A 24 6.90 -44.29 -37.57
N GLY A 25 6.15 -45.39 -37.53
CA GLY A 25 4.75 -45.39 -37.15
C GLY A 25 4.54 -45.18 -35.65
N ARG A 26 3.40 -44.56 -35.32
CA ARG A 26 2.45 -45.11 -34.35
C ARG A 26 1.09 -44.44 -34.50
N SER A 27 0.09 -45.27 -34.28
CA SER A 27 -1.35 -45.09 -34.51
C SER A 27 -1.93 -43.82 -33.89
N VAL A 28 -2.77 -43.17 -34.70
CA VAL A 28 -3.71 -42.10 -34.37
C VAL A 28 -4.79 -42.64 -33.44
N ILE A 29 -4.93 -42.06 -32.25
CA ILE A 29 -6.23 -41.88 -31.60
C ILE A 29 -6.57 -40.40 -31.75
N SER A 30 -7.54 -40.13 -32.61
CA SER A 30 -8.18 -38.84 -32.76
C SER A 30 -8.86 -38.45 -31.44
N ARG A 31 -8.36 -37.41 -30.79
CA ARG A 31 -9.17 -36.59 -29.88
C ARG A 31 -9.05 -35.15 -30.35
N SER A 32 -10.13 -34.67 -30.93
CA SER A 32 -10.44 -33.25 -31.05
C SER A 32 -10.19 -32.55 -29.71
N ILE A 33 -9.14 -31.74 -29.63
CA ILE A 33 -8.95 -30.80 -28.53
C ILE A 33 -9.79 -29.59 -28.90
N SER A 34 -11.01 -29.57 -28.38
CA SER A 34 -11.76 -28.33 -28.22
C SER A 34 -10.90 -27.39 -27.37
N VAL A 35 -10.66 -26.18 -27.88
CA VAL A 35 -10.04 -25.10 -27.11
C VAL A 35 -11.02 -24.73 -25.99
N GLU A 36 -10.84 -25.32 -24.82
CA GLU A 36 -11.52 -24.87 -23.61
C GLU A 36 -10.76 -23.66 -23.07
N HIS A 37 -11.38 -22.48 -23.19
CA HIS A 37 -11.06 -21.32 -22.37
C HIS A 37 -11.21 -21.71 -20.90
N THR A 38 -10.09 -21.99 -20.22
CA THR A 38 -10.10 -22.26 -18.79
C THR A 38 -10.18 -20.94 -18.03
N ASN A 39 -11.36 -20.67 -17.48
CA ASN A 39 -11.62 -19.56 -16.56
C ASN A 39 -10.68 -19.65 -15.34
N SER A 40 -9.79 -18.68 -15.18
CA SER A 40 -8.83 -18.55 -14.06
C SER A 40 -9.49 -18.67 -12.67
N HIS A 41 -10.77 -18.30 -12.57
CA HIS A 41 -11.57 -18.42 -11.36
C HIS A 41 -11.82 -19.84 -10.85
N GLN A 42 -11.71 -20.88 -11.68
CA GLN A 42 -11.91 -22.26 -11.22
C GLN A 42 -10.63 -22.85 -10.59
N THR A 43 -9.46 -22.44 -11.07
CA THR A 43 -8.15 -22.86 -10.57
C THR A 43 -7.91 -22.30 -9.17
N GLU A 44 -8.27 -21.04 -8.96
CA GLU A 44 -8.19 -20.34 -7.68
C GLU A 44 -9.11 -20.96 -6.61
N LYS A 45 -10.35 -21.32 -6.99
CA LYS A 45 -11.29 -22.03 -6.11
C LYS A 45 -10.82 -23.43 -5.71
N LYS A 46 -10.05 -24.11 -6.57
CA LYS A 46 -9.47 -25.43 -6.29
C LYS A 46 -8.30 -25.35 -5.32
N LEU A 47 -7.48 -24.30 -5.43
CA LEU A 47 -6.39 -23.99 -4.49
C LEU A 47 -6.93 -23.61 -3.10
N LEU A 48 -7.99 -22.79 -3.04
CA LEU A 48 -8.69 -22.44 -1.79
C LEU A 48 -9.29 -23.66 -1.07
N ARG A 49 -9.89 -24.62 -1.81
CA ARG A 49 -10.41 -25.86 -1.22
C ARG A 49 -9.33 -26.78 -0.68
N ASN A 50 -8.20 -26.87 -1.38
CA ASN A 50 -7.06 -27.68 -0.94
C ASN A 50 -6.36 -27.07 0.29
N PHE A 51 -6.37 -25.74 0.40
CA PHE A 51 -5.89 -25.02 1.58
C PHE A 51 -6.82 -25.23 2.79
N GLN A 52 -8.14 -25.19 2.58
CA GLN A 52 -9.14 -25.48 3.64
C GLN A 52 -9.08 -26.91 4.18
N ARG A 53 -8.76 -27.92 3.35
CA ARG A 53 -8.60 -29.30 3.81
C ARG A 53 -7.37 -29.53 4.69
N ARG A 54 -6.28 -28.78 4.46
CA ARG A 54 -5.06 -28.90 5.28
C ARG A 54 -5.22 -28.30 6.67
N GLN A 55 -6.14 -27.34 6.86
CA GLN A 55 -6.39 -26.69 8.15
C GLN A 55 -7.31 -27.49 9.09
N LEU A 56 -7.86 -28.61 8.64
CA LEU A 56 -8.76 -29.46 9.42
C LEU A 56 -8.07 -30.72 9.98
N SER A 57 -6.77 -30.93 9.74
CA SER A 57 -6.07 -32.14 10.19
C SER A 57 -5.05 -31.96 11.31
N ASP A 58 -4.73 -30.72 11.72
CA ASP A 58 -3.77 -30.50 12.81
C ASP A 58 -4.40 -29.70 13.96
N GLY A 59 -4.41 -30.33 15.14
CA GLY A 59 -4.55 -29.65 16.42
C GLY A 59 -5.97 -29.58 16.99
N ALA A 60 -6.40 -30.66 17.64
CA ALA A 60 -7.40 -30.58 18.70
C ALA A 60 -6.73 -30.03 19.97
N GLU A 61 -7.17 -28.87 20.47
CA GLU A 61 -7.19 -28.53 21.90
C GLU A 61 -8.02 -27.25 22.18
N ASP A 62 -8.67 -27.24 23.33
CA ASP A 62 -9.83 -26.46 23.77
C ASP A 62 -9.75 -24.92 23.62
N LYS A 63 -10.83 -24.30 23.11
CA LYS A 63 -11.15 -22.88 23.32
C LYS A 63 -12.65 -22.70 23.57
N LEU A 64 -12.97 -22.04 24.69
CA LEU A 64 -14.30 -21.58 25.10
C LEU A 64 -15.07 -20.90 23.96
N ASP A 65 -16.37 -21.21 23.89
CA ASP A 65 -17.31 -20.83 22.84
C ASP A 65 -17.49 -19.30 22.68
N LEU A 66 -17.03 -18.75 21.55
CA LEU A 66 -17.55 -17.51 20.98
C LEU A 66 -18.15 -17.79 19.58
N PRO A 67 -19.29 -17.19 19.18
CA PRO A 67 -19.93 -17.51 17.90
C PRO A 67 -19.08 -17.20 16.66
N ASP A 68 -18.90 -18.21 15.82
CA ASP A 68 -17.91 -18.29 14.72
C ASP A 68 -18.12 -17.29 13.55
N ALA A 69 -19.32 -16.72 13.41
CA ALA A 69 -19.62 -15.70 12.40
C ALA A 69 -19.15 -14.28 12.80
N HIS A 70 -19.03 -14.00 14.10
CA HIS A 70 -18.60 -12.70 14.65
C HIS A 70 -17.07 -12.54 14.59
N ARG A 71 -16.34 -13.66 14.68
CA ARG A 71 -14.87 -13.70 14.68
C ARG A 71 -14.24 -13.51 13.29
N LYS A 72 -14.89 -13.98 12.22
CA LYS A 72 -14.28 -14.04 10.87
C LYS A 72 -14.56 -12.82 9.96
N ARG A 73 -15.59 -12.01 10.27
CA ARG A 73 -16.05 -10.91 9.42
C ARG A 73 -15.60 -9.51 9.90
N ILE A 74 -15.39 -9.31 11.19
CA ILE A 74 -14.91 -8.04 11.78
C ILE A 74 -13.39 -7.90 11.62
N GLN A 75 -12.64 -9.01 11.68
CA GLN A 75 -11.17 -9.03 11.68
C GLN A 75 -10.44 -8.71 10.35
N ARG A 76 -11.10 -8.48 9.21
CA ARG A 76 -10.36 -8.47 7.91
C ARG A 76 -10.57 -7.31 6.96
N LEU A 77 -11.64 -6.54 7.06
CA LEU A 77 -11.97 -5.58 6.00
C LEU A 77 -12.32 -4.17 6.47
N ASN A 78 -12.20 -3.89 7.77
CA ASN A 78 -12.53 -2.57 8.30
C ASN A 78 -11.52 -2.01 9.30
N MET A 79 -10.46 -2.71 9.70
CA MET A 79 -9.52 -2.14 10.66
C MET A 79 -8.71 -0.99 10.02
N PRO A 80 -8.75 0.23 10.60
CA PRO A 80 -7.76 1.28 10.35
C PRO A 80 -6.33 0.72 10.38
N VAL A 81 -5.39 1.37 9.70
CA VAL A 81 -4.00 0.88 9.66
C VAL A 81 -3.41 0.77 11.08
N ILE A 82 -3.76 1.67 12.02
CA ILE A 82 -3.35 1.52 13.43
C ILE A 82 -3.78 0.16 14.00
N TYR A 83 -4.99 -0.28 13.66
CA TYR A 83 -5.64 -1.43 14.26
C TYR A 83 -5.16 -2.72 13.57
N ARG A 84 -4.70 -2.63 12.32
CA ARG A 84 -3.91 -3.69 11.67
C ARG A 84 -2.49 -3.79 12.24
N LEU A 85 -1.88 -2.66 12.62
CA LEU A 85 -0.64 -2.63 13.41
C LEU A 85 -0.87 -3.25 14.81
N TYR A 86 -2.05 -3.05 15.39
CA TYR A 86 -2.46 -3.57 16.70
C TYR A 86 -2.83 -5.06 16.69
N GLU A 87 -3.49 -5.55 15.64
CA GLU A 87 -3.80 -6.98 15.46
C GLU A 87 -2.64 -7.78 14.84
N SER A 88 -1.62 -7.12 14.29
CA SER A 88 -0.34 -7.72 13.98
C SER A 88 0.37 -8.09 15.29
N GLN A 89 -0.04 -9.21 15.89
CA GLN A 89 0.69 -9.96 16.91
C GLN A 89 1.97 -10.59 16.33
N CYS A 90 2.66 -9.86 15.46
CA CYS A 90 4.02 -10.18 15.07
C CYS A 90 4.90 -9.41 16.05
N ASP A 91 5.40 -10.10 17.07
CA ASP A 91 6.43 -9.56 17.98
C ASP A 91 7.70 -9.13 17.22
N ASP A 92 7.80 -9.52 15.94
CA ASP A 92 8.90 -9.19 15.05
C ASP A 92 8.52 -8.05 14.08
N LEU A 93 8.79 -6.81 14.50
CA LEU A 93 8.69 -5.56 13.71
C LEU A 93 9.75 -5.44 12.59
N ARG A 94 10.43 -6.54 12.25
CA ARG A 94 11.53 -6.51 11.28
C ARG A 94 10.98 -6.49 9.85
N GLY A 95 11.66 -5.73 8.98
CA GLY A 95 11.34 -5.68 7.56
C GLY A 95 11.54 -7.04 6.88
N THR A 96 10.92 -7.28 5.73
CA THR A 96 11.03 -8.56 5.00
C THR A 96 12.23 -8.64 4.07
N VAL A 97 12.90 -7.51 3.82
CA VAL A 97 14.06 -7.39 2.93
C VAL A 97 15.24 -6.86 3.71
N TYR A 98 16.21 -7.73 4.00
CA TYR A 98 17.40 -7.39 4.78
C TYR A 98 18.61 -7.04 3.89
N GLY A 99 18.63 -7.53 2.65
CA GLY A 99 19.87 -7.55 1.86
C GLY A 99 20.69 -8.80 2.17
N PRO A 100 21.63 -9.23 1.30
CA PRO A 100 22.68 -10.14 1.74
C PRO A 100 23.50 -9.46 2.86
N ASP A 101 23.74 -10.20 3.95
CA ASP A 101 24.61 -9.80 5.07
C ASP A 101 26.10 -9.86 4.71
N ASP A 102 26.42 -10.18 3.46
CA ASP A 102 27.78 -10.42 2.99
C ASP A 102 28.61 -9.14 3.13
N THR A 103 29.82 -9.27 3.70
CA THR A 103 30.80 -8.17 3.78
C THR A 103 31.25 -7.73 2.40
N ASP A 104 31.11 -8.60 1.40
CA ASP A 104 31.51 -8.41 0.02
C ASP A 104 30.33 -8.04 -0.90
N PHE A 105 29.40 -7.20 -0.45
CA PHE A 105 28.38 -6.65 -1.35
C PHE A 105 29.03 -5.88 -2.51
N ARG A 106 28.90 -6.44 -3.73
CA ARG A 106 29.47 -5.91 -4.99
C ARG A 106 28.39 -5.30 -5.87
N PRO A 107 28.13 -3.98 -5.77
CA PRO A 107 27.12 -3.34 -6.58
C PRO A 107 27.41 -3.48 -8.08
N GLU A 108 28.68 -3.52 -8.49
CA GLU A 108 29.09 -3.67 -9.89
C GLU A 108 28.65 -5.02 -10.50
N GLU A 109 28.64 -6.10 -9.72
CA GLU A 109 28.19 -7.41 -10.19
C GLU A 109 26.67 -7.43 -10.39
N ALA A 110 25.92 -6.87 -9.43
CA ALA A 110 24.48 -6.69 -9.57
C ALA A 110 24.13 -5.79 -10.78
N SER A 111 24.86 -4.68 -10.97
CA SER A 111 24.69 -3.79 -12.13
C SER A 111 24.99 -4.49 -13.46
N LYS A 112 25.98 -5.38 -13.51
CA LYS A 112 26.25 -6.22 -14.71
C LYS A 112 25.09 -7.16 -15.00
N SER A 113 24.57 -7.85 -13.99
CA SER A 113 23.43 -8.75 -14.14
C SER A 113 22.19 -8.01 -14.64
N LEU A 114 21.90 -6.83 -14.07
CA LEU A 114 20.82 -5.96 -14.54
C LEU A 114 21.04 -5.50 -15.98
N ARG A 115 22.26 -5.07 -16.34
CA ARG A 115 22.55 -4.64 -17.71
C ARG A 115 22.36 -5.77 -18.72
N GLN A 116 22.78 -6.99 -18.37
CA GLN A 116 22.57 -8.17 -19.20
C GLN A 116 21.08 -8.47 -19.37
N ALA A 117 20.30 -8.44 -18.28
CA ALA A 117 18.85 -8.66 -18.31
C ALA A 117 18.12 -7.61 -19.17
N LEU A 118 18.54 -6.35 -19.09
CA LEU A 118 17.99 -5.24 -19.87
C LEU A 118 18.53 -5.18 -21.31
N SER A 119 19.61 -5.90 -21.65
CA SER A 119 20.17 -5.93 -23.01
C SER A 119 19.80 -7.18 -23.80
N ALA A 120 19.03 -8.12 -23.23
CA ALA A 120 18.76 -9.45 -23.78
C ALA A 120 17.87 -9.47 -25.04
N GLY A 121 17.55 -8.32 -25.65
CA GLY A 121 16.72 -8.18 -26.85
C GLY A 121 15.30 -7.71 -26.52
N ILE A 122 14.30 -8.15 -27.30
CA ILE A 122 12.89 -7.71 -27.18
C ILE A 122 12.25 -8.19 -25.86
N GLN A 123 12.84 -9.16 -25.17
CA GLN A 123 12.34 -9.70 -23.91
C GLN A 123 13.32 -9.38 -22.78
N CYS A 124 12.88 -8.55 -21.83
CA CYS A 124 13.55 -8.37 -20.54
C CYS A 124 13.51 -9.70 -19.77
N ASP A 125 14.62 -10.07 -19.13
CA ASP A 125 14.59 -11.13 -18.13
C ASP A 125 14.07 -10.56 -16.79
N ASP A 126 12.75 -10.40 -16.71
CA ASP A 126 12.06 -9.85 -15.53
C ASP A 126 12.43 -10.60 -14.25
N LYS A 127 12.75 -11.89 -14.34
CA LYS A 127 13.14 -12.69 -13.18
C LYS A 127 14.47 -12.21 -12.60
N VAL A 128 15.45 -11.91 -13.45
CA VAL A 128 16.76 -11.41 -12.99
C VAL A 128 16.59 -10.03 -12.34
N VAL A 129 15.74 -9.17 -12.90
CA VAL A 129 15.42 -7.86 -12.29
C VAL A 129 14.77 -8.05 -10.91
N ILE A 130 13.75 -8.91 -10.82
CA ILE A 130 13.04 -9.20 -9.56
C ILE A 130 13.99 -9.78 -8.51
N GLU A 131 14.75 -10.82 -8.86
CA GLU A 131 15.67 -11.49 -7.94
C GLU A 131 16.74 -10.52 -7.45
N THR A 132 17.32 -9.72 -8.36
CA THR A 132 18.31 -8.71 -7.99
C THR A 132 17.69 -7.67 -7.05
N LEU A 133 16.53 -7.10 -7.36
CA LEU A 133 15.96 -6.05 -6.51
C LEU A 133 15.47 -6.59 -5.16
N LEU A 134 14.80 -7.74 -5.13
CA LEU A 134 14.23 -8.28 -3.90
C LEU A 134 15.28 -8.90 -2.96
N GLN A 135 16.46 -9.26 -3.47
CA GLN A 135 17.57 -9.68 -2.62
C GLN A 135 18.29 -8.52 -1.95
N HIS A 136 18.17 -7.29 -2.47
CA HIS A 136 18.89 -6.12 -1.95
C HIS A 136 17.97 -5.15 -1.21
N ASN A 137 18.43 -4.63 -0.08
CA ASN A 137 17.72 -3.56 0.63
C ASN A 137 17.82 -2.22 -0.14
N ASN A 138 17.01 -1.23 0.23
CA ASN A 138 16.94 0.03 -0.51
C ASN A 138 18.28 0.77 -0.58
N PHE A 139 19.08 0.71 0.50
CA PHE A 139 20.42 1.31 0.53
C PHE A 139 21.38 0.64 -0.45
N GLN A 140 21.38 -0.69 -0.52
CA GLN A 140 22.13 -1.46 -1.51
C GLN A 140 21.66 -1.15 -2.93
N ARG A 141 20.35 -1.03 -3.17
CA ARG A 141 19.81 -0.61 -4.48
C ARG A 141 20.32 0.75 -4.93
N GLN A 142 20.47 1.72 -4.02
CA GLN A 142 21.08 3.01 -4.38
C GLN A 142 22.53 2.85 -4.84
N LYS A 143 23.31 1.98 -4.20
CA LYS A 143 24.68 1.66 -4.63
C LYS A 143 24.71 0.94 -5.98
N ILE A 144 23.76 0.03 -6.24
CA ILE A 144 23.62 -0.65 -7.54
C ILE A 144 23.29 0.37 -8.64
N SER A 145 22.34 1.28 -8.40
CA SER A 145 22.01 2.35 -9.36
C SER A 145 23.23 3.23 -9.67
N ALA A 146 23.99 3.64 -8.64
CA ALA A 146 25.20 4.44 -8.83
C ALA A 146 26.31 3.67 -9.58
N ALA A 147 26.52 2.39 -9.28
CA ALA A 147 27.47 1.55 -10.00
C ALA A 147 27.05 1.36 -11.47
N TYR A 148 25.76 1.20 -11.73
CA TYR A 148 25.21 1.09 -13.09
C TYR A 148 25.51 2.34 -13.91
N GLU A 149 25.25 3.52 -13.34
CA GLU A 149 25.54 4.80 -13.99
C GLU A 149 27.03 4.99 -14.26
N ASN A 150 27.90 4.69 -13.29
CA ASN A 150 29.35 4.80 -13.47
C ASN A 150 29.91 3.84 -14.53
N MET A 151 29.36 2.62 -14.62
CA MET A 151 29.87 1.59 -15.53
C MET A 151 29.40 1.76 -16.97
N TYR A 152 28.17 2.25 -17.15
CA TYR A 152 27.51 2.28 -18.46
C TYR A 152 27.21 3.69 -18.96
N ASN A 153 27.38 4.73 -18.13
CA ASN A 153 26.95 6.11 -18.40
C ASN A 153 25.46 6.16 -18.81
N ARG A 154 24.63 5.36 -18.14
CA ARG A 154 23.17 5.24 -18.36
C ARG A 154 22.46 5.20 -17.02
N VAL A 155 21.23 5.69 -16.98
CA VAL A 155 20.41 5.67 -15.77
C VAL A 155 19.61 4.36 -15.71
N LEU A 156 19.76 3.61 -14.62
CA LEU A 156 19.10 2.30 -14.48
C LEU A 156 17.57 2.38 -14.61
N THR A 157 16.94 3.40 -14.03
CA THR A 157 15.48 3.58 -14.08
C THR A 157 15.01 3.87 -15.51
N GLU A 158 15.72 4.68 -16.27
CA GLU A 158 15.40 4.99 -17.68
C GLU A 158 15.50 3.72 -18.55
N ASP A 159 16.55 2.92 -18.35
CA ASP A 159 16.72 1.66 -19.09
C ASP A 159 15.61 0.64 -18.78
N ILE A 160 15.06 0.66 -17.55
CA ILE A 160 13.92 -0.18 -17.18
C ILE A 160 12.63 0.35 -17.83
N GLU A 161 12.43 1.67 -17.89
CA GLU A 161 11.27 2.31 -18.55
C GLU A 161 11.20 2.03 -20.05
N GLU A 162 12.34 1.84 -20.72
CA GLU A 162 12.40 1.50 -22.15
C GLU A 162 11.85 0.09 -22.47
N ILE A 163 11.84 -0.82 -21.48
CA ILE A 163 11.65 -2.27 -21.74
C ILE A 163 10.49 -2.85 -20.92
N ALA A 164 10.24 -2.35 -19.71
CA ALA A 164 9.15 -2.78 -18.84
C ALA A 164 7.92 -1.86 -18.97
N GLY A 165 6.76 -2.37 -18.55
CA GLY A 165 5.53 -1.59 -18.53
C GLY A 165 4.52 -2.05 -17.49
N GLY A 166 3.47 -1.27 -17.30
CA GLY A 166 2.39 -1.55 -16.35
C GLY A 166 2.87 -1.66 -14.90
N PHE A 167 2.17 -2.46 -14.09
CA PHE A 167 2.45 -2.60 -12.65
C PHE A 167 3.86 -3.11 -12.33
N PHE A 168 4.47 -3.86 -13.25
CA PHE A 168 5.84 -4.33 -13.07
C PHE A 168 6.83 -3.16 -13.10
N LEU A 169 6.67 -2.25 -14.07
CA LEU A 169 7.48 -1.04 -14.14
C LEU A 169 7.28 -0.17 -12.89
N ASP A 170 6.02 0.11 -12.53
CA ASP A 170 5.69 0.96 -11.37
C ASP A 170 6.34 0.43 -10.07
N CYS A 171 6.24 -0.88 -9.84
CA CYS A 171 6.83 -1.53 -8.65
C CYS A 171 8.36 -1.46 -8.69
N THR A 172 8.96 -1.73 -9.84
CA THR A 172 10.41 -1.74 -10.02
C THR A 172 11.02 -0.37 -9.78
N LEU A 173 10.41 0.68 -10.36
CA LEU A 173 10.82 2.07 -10.13
C LEU A 173 10.67 2.46 -8.65
N ALA A 174 9.52 2.16 -8.04
CA ALA A 174 9.29 2.43 -6.63
C ALA A 174 10.32 1.74 -5.71
N LEU A 175 10.74 0.51 -6.03
CA LEU A 175 11.76 -0.23 -5.27
C LEU A 175 13.17 0.39 -5.39
N LEU A 176 13.47 1.05 -6.51
CA LEU A 176 14.74 1.70 -6.80
C LEU A 176 14.85 3.12 -6.23
N GLU A 177 13.73 3.78 -5.95
CA GLU A 177 13.75 5.12 -5.36
C GLU A 177 14.20 5.10 -3.89
N PRO A 178 14.98 6.10 -3.42
CA PRO A 178 15.23 6.28 -2.01
C PRO A 178 13.90 6.39 -1.24
N ALA A 179 13.76 5.66 -0.14
CA ALA A 179 12.47 5.55 0.57
C ALA A 179 11.84 6.92 0.92
N HIS A 180 12.64 7.88 1.38
CA HIS A 180 12.16 9.23 1.72
C HIS A 180 11.72 10.03 0.49
N VAL A 181 12.40 9.88 -0.65
CA VAL A 181 12.02 10.52 -1.92
C VAL A 181 10.69 9.94 -2.43
N TYR A 182 10.53 8.61 -2.37
CA TYR A 182 9.28 7.96 -2.73
C TYR A 182 8.11 8.44 -1.86
N SER A 183 8.29 8.49 -0.53
CA SER A 183 7.28 9.06 0.38
C SER A 183 6.96 10.52 0.06
N THR A 184 7.97 11.34 -0.28
CA THR A 184 7.78 12.73 -0.69
C THR A 184 6.98 12.85 -2.00
N LYS A 185 7.23 11.98 -2.99
CA LYS A 185 6.46 11.94 -4.24
C LYS A 185 5.01 11.54 -4.01
N LEU A 186 4.78 10.50 -3.20
CA LEU A 186 3.43 10.08 -2.80
C LEU A 186 2.68 11.19 -2.05
N LEU A 187 3.38 11.90 -1.14
CA LEU A 187 2.80 13.01 -0.40
C LEU A 187 2.42 14.17 -1.34
N HIS A 188 3.31 14.58 -2.24
CA HIS A 188 3.00 15.62 -3.22
C HIS A 188 1.84 15.21 -4.14
N TYR A 189 1.82 13.96 -4.58
CA TYR A 189 0.70 13.41 -5.36
C TYR A 189 -0.61 13.47 -4.57
N ALA A 190 -0.62 13.05 -3.31
CA ALA A 190 -1.80 13.07 -2.44
C ALA A 190 -2.33 14.49 -2.17
N ILE A 191 -1.44 15.47 -2.06
CA ILE A 191 -1.78 16.88 -1.83
C ILE A 191 -2.29 17.55 -3.12
N SER A 192 -1.69 17.21 -4.26
CA SER A 192 -1.97 17.86 -5.56
C SER A 192 -3.16 17.25 -6.30
N SER A 193 -3.57 16.04 -5.93
CA SER A 193 -4.70 15.36 -6.58
C SER A 193 -6.03 15.66 -5.89
N ARG A 194 -7.12 15.43 -6.62
CA ARG A 194 -8.49 15.59 -6.11
C ARG A 194 -8.71 14.67 -4.89
N SER A 195 -9.69 15.00 -4.06
CA SER A 195 -9.91 14.47 -2.69
C SER A 195 -9.73 12.96 -2.44
N PHE A 196 -9.80 12.10 -3.45
CA PHE A 196 -9.70 10.64 -3.32
C PHE A 196 -8.35 10.12 -2.78
N ASN A 197 -7.24 10.83 -3.03
CA ASN A 197 -5.91 10.37 -2.61
C ASN A 197 -5.44 10.97 -1.28
N ARG A 198 -6.25 11.81 -0.65
CA ARG A 198 -5.96 12.41 0.67
C ARG A 198 -5.64 11.38 1.76
N PRO A 199 -6.23 10.16 1.77
CA PRO A 199 -5.85 9.13 2.74
C PRO A 199 -4.37 8.75 2.70
N ILE A 200 -3.69 8.84 1.55
CA ILE A 200 -2.24 8.55 1.43
C ILE A 200 -1.44 9.54 2.26
N ALA A 201 -1.79 10.83 2.23
CA ALA A 201 -1.12 11.86 3.02
C ALA A 201 -1.32 11.62 4.53
N VAL A 202 -2.53 11.20 4.92
CA VAL A 202 -2.82 10.83 6.32
C VAL A 202 -2.01 9.60 6.73
N GLU A 203 -1.95 8.56 5.88
CA GLU A 203 -1.19 7.34 6.15
C GLU A 203 0.30 7.65 6.35
N ILE A 204 0.90 8.47 5.48
CA ILE A 204 2.28 8.93 5.64
C ILE A 204 2.45 9.66 6.97
N ALA A 205 1.52 10.55 7.33
CA ALA A 205 1.59 11.32 8.56
C ALA A 205 1.51 10.45 9.83
N LEU A 206 0.69 9.41 9.83
CA LEU A 206 0.47 8.55 11.00
C LEU A 206 1.51 7.44 11.16
N THR A 207 2.11 6.98 10.06
CA THR A 207 3.08 5.88 10.07
C THR A 207 4.53 6.34 10.12
N SER A 208 4.79 7.62 9.81
CA SER A 208 6.13 8.18 9.85
C SER A 208 6.50 8.68 11.25
N THR A 209 7.73 8.39 11.66
CA THR A 209 8.34 8.99 12.85
C THR A 209 8.63 10.48 12.63
N ALA A 210 8.82 11.24 13.72
CA ALA A 210 9.15 12.67 13.63
C ALA A 210 10.43 12.95 12.82
N SER A 211 11.42 12.05 12.91
CA SER A 211 12.66 12.14 12.11
C SER A 211 12.40 11.87 10.63
N GLN A 212 11.60 10.86 10.29
CA GLN A 212 11.20 10.60 8.91
C GLN A 212 10.39 11.76 8.31
N LEU A 213 9.42 12.32 9.05
CA LEU A 213 8.66 13.49 8.60
C LEU A 213 9.55 14.70 8.35
N LYS A 214 10.59 14.90 9.16
CA LYS A 214 11.59 15.94 8.91
C LYS A 214 12.31 15.72 7.58
N VAL A 215 12.81 14.50 7.33
CA VAL A 215 13.49 14.16 6.08
C VAL A 215 12.55 14.32 4.87
N ILE A 216 11.29 13.91 4.99
CA ILE A 216 10.27 14.06 3.95
C ILE A 216 10.04 15.55 3.63
N ARG A 217 9.97 16.42 4.64
CA ARG A 217 9.81 17.88 4.45
C ARG A 217 11.01 18.50 3.75
N ASP A 218 12.21 18.11 4.13
CA ASP A 218 13.46 18.61 3.53
C ASP A 218 13.57 18.15 2.06
N ALA A 219 13.22 16.88 1.78
CA ALA A 219 13.15 16.34 0.43
C ALA A 219 12.05 17.03 -0.40
N TYR A 220 10.89 17.34 0.19
CA TYR A 220 9.81 18.05 -0.49
C TYR A 220 10.24 19.43 -0.99
N TYR A 221 10.93 20.20 -0.15
CA TYR A 221 11.46 21.50 -0.55
C TYR A 221 12.55 21.39 -1.62
N THR A 222 13.39 20.36 -1.52
CA THR A 222 14.45 20.09 -2.49
C THR A 222 13.88 19.77 -3.87
N GLU A 223 12.85 18.93 -3.93
CA GLU A 223 12.23 18.46 -5.18
C GLU A 223 11.32 19.52 -5.81
N TYR A 224 10.41 20.11 -5.02
CA TYR A 224 9.34 20.96 -5.55
C TYR A 224 9.57 22.46 -5.40
N ARG A 225 10.67 22.86 -4.75
CA ARG A 225 11.03 24.27 -4.50
C ARG A 225 9.95 25.09 -3.79
N ILE A 226 9.09 24.41 -3.03
CA ILE A 226 8.04 24.97 -2.19
C ILE A 226 8.02 24.21 -0.86
N SER A 227 7.80 24.88 0.26
CA SER A 227 7.66 24.19 1.53
C SER A 227 6.35 23.39 1.57
N LEU A 228 6.38 22.21 2.19
CA LEU A 228 5.20 21.38 2.40
C LEU A 228 4.05 22.19 3.04
N GLU A 229 4.37 23.01 4.04
CA GLU A 229 3.40 23.88 4.71
C GLU A 229 2.71 24.85 3.75
N ARG A 230 3.49 25.54 2.90
CA ARG A 230 2.94 26.50 1.97
C ARG A 230 2.06 25.81 0.94
N ASP A 231 2.51 24.66 0.43
CA ASP A 231 1.77 23.90 -0.57
C ASP A 231 0.44 23.37 -0.02
N MET A 232 0.45 22.87 1.23
CA MET A 232 -0.76 22.48 1.97
C MET A 232 -1.75 23.63 2.12
N ASN A 233 -1.29 24.82 2.53
CA ASN A 233 -2.16 26.00 2.69
C ASN A 233 -2.81 26.45 1.36
N ILE A 234 -2.19 26.14 0.22
CA ILE A 234 -2.71 26.50 -1.11
C ILE A 234 -3.64 25.42 -1.66
N LYS A 235 -3.29 24.13 -1.49
CA LYS A 235 -3.94 23.02 -2.19
C LYS A 235 -5.00 22.29 -1.36
N VAL A 236 -4.94 22.35 -0.03
CA VAL A 236 -5.85 21.62 0.86
C VAL A 236 -6.59 22.59 1.76
N GLU A 237 -7.83 22.87 1.39
CA GLU A 237 -8.68 23.82 2.08
C GLU A 237 -9.45 23.20 3.26
N GLY A 238 -9.97 24.09 4.12
CA GLY A 238 -10.89 23.75 5.19
C GLY A 238 -10.23 23.08 6.40
N LEU A 239 -11.09 22.61 7.30
CA LEU A 239 -10.68 22.03 8.58
C LEU A 239 -9.80 20.78 8.41
N PHE A 240 -10.11 19.94 7.42
CA PHE A 240 -9.30 18.77 7.09
C PHE A 240 -7.85 19.15 6.73
N GLY A 241 -7.67 20.21 5.93
CA GLY A 241 -6.33 20.69 5.55
C GLY A 241 -5.53 21.17 6.75
N GLN A 242 -6.19 21.84 7.71
CA GLN A 242 -5.57 22.26 8.97
C GLN A 242 -5.16 21.05 9.82
N MET A 243 -6.07 20.08 10.03
CA MET A 243 -5.78 18.84 10.76
C MET A 243 -4.62 18.05 10.14
N LEU A 244 -4.64 17.86 8.81
CA LEU A 244 -3.58 17.15 8.08
C LEU A 244 -2.23 17.89 8.15
N LYS A 245 -2.27 19.22 8.08
CA LYS A 245 -1.07 20.04 8.26
C LYS A 245 -0.47 19.83 9.65
N ASP A 246 -1.29 19.81 10.71
CA ASP A 246 -0.78 19.57 12.06
C ASP A 246 -0.18 18.17 12.21
N LEU A 247 -0.80 17.14 11.61
CA LEU A 247 -0.23 15.78 11.58
C LEU A 247 1.14 15.72 10.89
N LEU A 248 1.32 16.44 9.78
CA LEU A 248 2.55 16.39 8.98
C LEU A 248 3.67 17.28 9.53
N LEU A 249 3.32 18.37 10.22
CA LEU A 249 4.29 19.40 10.63
C LEU A 249 4.65 19.35 12.11
N ARG A 250 3.70 18.99 13.00
CA ARG A 250 3.97 18.95 14.43
C ARG A 250 4.67 17.66 14.83
N SER A 251 5.56 17.75 15.80
CA SER A 251 6.11 16.57 16.45
C SER A 251 5.15 16.13 17.54
N ARG A 252 4.77 14.85 17.52
CA ARG A 252 4.11 14.22 18.66
C ARG A 252 5.10 14.10 19.82
N ASP A 253 4.57 14.11 21.04
CA ASP A 253 5.34 13.78 22.23
C ASP A 253 5.91 12.35 22.13
N PRO A 254 7.14 12.12 22.60
CA PRO A 254 7.73 10.80 22.59
C PRO A 254 6.86 9.83 23.41
N ASP A 255 6.87 8.55 23.02
CA ASP A 255 6.13 7.52 23.75
C ASP A 255 6.66 7.44 25.18
N SER A 256 5.85 7.95 26.12
CA SER A 256 6.05 7.81 27.55
C SER A 256 5.43 6.50 28.00
N THR A 257 6.09 5.80 28.92
CA THR A 257 5.52 4.62 29.60
C THR A 257 4.45 5.00 30.62
N ALA A 258 4.46 6.25 31.10
CA ALA A 258 3.48 6.75 32.05
C ALA A 258 2.30 7.38 31.31
N VAL A 259 1.12 6.78 31.49
CA VAL A 259 -0.17 7.28 30.98
C VAL A 259 -0.83 8.10 32.08
N ASP A 260 -1.23 9.33 31.76
CA ASP A 260 -2.02 10.18 32.67
C ASP A 260 -3.50 9.86 32.48
N LEU A 261 -4.02 8.95 33.31
CA LEU A 261 -5.39 8.47 33.22
C LEU A 261 -6.42 9.54 33.63
N ASP A 262 -6.06 10.44 34.55
CA ASP A 262 -6.94 11.52 35.01
C ASP A 262 -7.13 12.55 33.88
N TYR A 263 -6.05 12.84 33.15
CA TYR A 263 -6.13 13.68 31.95
C TYR A 263 -6.97 13.02 30.83
N VAL A 264 -6.85 11.71 30.61
CA VAL A 264 -7.71 10.96 29.67
C VAL A 264 -9.18 11.05 30.07
N ASP A 265 -9.51 10.79 31.34
CA ASP A 265 -10.88 10.85 31.82
C ASP A 265 -11.45 12.27 31.67
N GLY A 266 -10.65 13.30 31.96
CA GLY A 266 -11.02 14.70 31.74
C GLY A 266 -11.26 15.04 30.27
N LEU A 267 -10.50 14.46 29.34
CA LEU A 267 -10.74 14.61 27.88
C LEU A 267 -12.06 13.98 27.46
N ILE A 268 -12.36 12.77 27.95
CA ILE A 268 -13.59 12.06 27.65
C ILE A 268 -14.80 12.81 28.22
N GLU A 269 -14.71 13.29 29.46
CA GLU A 269 -15.74 14.15 30.05
C GLU A 269 -15.96 15.42 29.24
N CYS A 270 -14.88 16.08 28.81
CA CYS A 270 -14.96 17.28 27.98
C CYS A 270 -15.68 16.98 26.66
N LEU A 271 -15.38 15.85 26.02
CA LEU A 271 -16.02 15.41 24.79
C LEU A 271 -17.52 15.11 25.00
N ASN A 272 -17.86 14.42 26.10
CA ASN A 272 -19.23 14.05 26.44
C ASN A 272 -20.11 15.24 26.84
N ARG A 273 -19.51 16.34 27.32
CA ARG A 273 -20.24 17.59 27.64
C ARG A 273 -20.63 18.39 26.40
N ASN A 274 -19.99 18.16 25.25
CA ASN A 274 -20.35 18.83 24.01
C ASN A 274 -21.68 18.31 23.47
N GLU A 275 -22.55 19.21 22.99
CA GLU A 275 -23.85 18.84 22.42
C GLU A 275 -23.72 17.89 21.22
N ASN A 276 -22.65 18.04 20.45
CA ASN A 276 -22.34 17.21 19.28
C ASN A 276 -21.58 15.92 19.62
N GLY A 277 -21.19 15.71 20.89
CA GLY A 277 -20.43 14.56 21.35
C GLY A 277 -19.18 14.30 20.50
N ILE A 278 -19.03 13.07 20.01
CA ILE A 278 -17.89 12.64 19.18
C ILE A 278 -17.76 13.43 17.87
N ASP A 279 -18.88 13.94 17.33
CA ASP A 279 -18.85 14.68 16.07
C ASP A 279 -18.14 16.03 16.23
N GLU A 280 -17.95 16.50 17.46
CA GLU A 280 -17.21 17.72 17.76
C GLU A 280 -15.73 17.59 17.39
N ILE A 281 -15.14 16.39 17.50
CA ILE A 281 -13.75 16.13 17.08
C ILE A 281 -13.56 16.50 15.60
N GLY A 282 -14.55 16.21 14.77
CA GLY A 282 -14.50 16.50 13.35
C GLY A 282 -14.82 17.94 12.96
N ARG A 283 -15.12 18.81 13.94
CA ARG A 283 -15.50 20.23 13.75
C ARG A 283 -14.61 21.21 14.48
N ASN A 284 -13.96 20.75 15.56
CA ASN A 284 -13.16 21.58 16.44
C ASN A 284 -11.68 21.18 16.32
N LEU A 285 -10.89 22.06 15.69
CA LEU A 285 -9.46 21.85 15.49
C LEU A 285 -8.72 21.72 16.82
N GLU A 286 -9.05 22.54 17.81
CA GLU A 286 -8.38 22.53 19.12
C GLU A 286 -8.61 21.20 19.84
N LEU A 287 -9.83 20.67 19.79
CA LEU A 287 -10.16 19.37 20.37
C LEU A 287 -9.42 18.24 19.65
N PHE A 288 -9.36 18.29 18.32
CA PHE A 288 -8.59 17.33 17.52
C PHE A 288 -7.09 17.38 17.87
N GLU A 289 -6.49 18.57 17.89
CA GLU A 289 -5.08 18.75 18.25
C GLU A 289 -4.79 18.20 19.65
N ARG A 290 -5.66 18.50 20.61
CA ARG A 290 -5.50 18.09 22.00
C ARG A 290 -5.52 16.57 22.19
N ILE A 291 -6.31 15.85 21.38
CA ILE A 291 -6.45 14.38 21.47
C ILE A 291 -5.42 13.67 20.57
N PHE A 292 -5.30 14.08 19.31
CA PHE A 292 -4.62 13.31 18.26
C PHE A 292 -3.21 13.80 17.93
N ILE A 293 -2.88 15.06 18.23
CA ILE A 293 -1.59 15.66 17.86
C ILE A 293 -0.67 15.77 19.08
N ASN A 294 -1.17 16.38 20.15
CA ASN A 294 -0.37 16.74 21.31
C ASN A 294 -0.13 15.57 22.28
N GLN A 295 -0.75 14.40 22.07
CA GLN A 295 -0.63 13.24 22.96
C GLN A 295 0.28 12.17 22.34
N SER A 296 1.02 11.45 23.19
CA SER A 296 1.77 10.25 22.78
C SER A 296 0.83 9.14 22.28
N LEU A 297 1.36 8.17 21.54
CA LEU A 297 0.55 7.07 21.03
C LEU A 297 0.01 6.20 22.17
N THR A 298 0.79 6.01 23.23
CA THR A 298 0.36 5.28 24.43
C THR A 298 -0.84 5.96 25.10
N GLN A 299 -0.80 7.29 25.19
CA GLN A 299 -1.88 8.09 25.77
C GLN A 299 -3.14 8.06 24.89
N LEU A 300 -2.98 8.18 23.57
CA LEU A 300 -4.09 8.08 22.61
C LEU A 300 -4.76 6.70 22.65
N ARG A 301 -3.97 5.61 22.71
CA ARG A 301 -4.50 4.24 22.89
C ARG A 301 -5.34 4.14 24.16
N SER A 302 -4.80 4.67 25.26
CA SER A 302 -5.51 4.68 26.54
C SER A 302 -6.81 5.47 26.48
N PHE A 303 -6.83 6.58 25.74
CA PHE A 303 -8.04 7.36 25.47
C PHE A 303 -9.10 6.54 24.73
N LEU A 304 -8.73 5.84 23.65
CA LEU A 304 -9.66 5.00 22.87
C LEU A 304 -10.21 3.85 23.73
N ASP A 305 -9.33 3.13 24.43
CA ASP A 305 -9.71 2.00 25.29
C ASP A 305 -10.66 2.46 26.42
N ARG A 306 -10.34 3.59 27.07
CA ARG A 306 -11.18 4.16 28.13
C ARG A 306 -12.52 4.65 27.60
N TYR A 307 -12.53 5.30 26.43
CA TYR A 307 -13.76 5.76 25.80
C TYR A 307 -14.71 4.58 25.53
N ASP A 308 -14.21 3.52 24.91
CA ASP A 308 -14.99 2.31 24.61
C ASP A 308 -15.46 1.60 25.90
N HIS A 309 -14.61 1.57 26.93
CA HIS A 309 -14.98 0.96 28.20
C HIS A 309 -16.06 1.77 28.97
N GLN A 310 -16.07 3.10 28.86
CA GLN A 310 -17.15 3.92 29.40
C GLN A 310 -18.44 3.78 28.59
N ALA A 311 -18.32 3.69 27.26
CA ALA A 311 -19.46 3.49 26.37
C ALA A 311 -20.19 2.16 26.64
N THR A 312 -19.42 1.08 26.90
CA THR A 312 -19.98 -0.25 27.20
C THR A 312 -20.75 -0.30 28.52
N LYS A 313 -20.23 0.34 29.58
CA LYS A 313 -20.90 0.45 30.90
C LYS A 313 -22.28 1.13 30.82
N ILE A 314 -22.48 2.03 29.85
CA ILE A 314 -23.78 2.71 29.65
C ILE A 314 -24.77 1.79 28.92
N THR A 315 -24.29 0.89 28.06
CA THR A 315 -25.10 0.08 27.14
C THR A 315 -25.61 -1.27 27.66
N ASP A 316 -25.21 -1.71 28.85
CA ASP A 316 -25.76 -2.95 29.49
C ASP A 316 -27.29 -2.91 29.71
N SER A 317 -27.95 -1.77 29.42
CA SER A 317 -29.40 -1.59 29.42
C SER A 317 -30.10 -1.76 28.07
N ASP A 318 -29.40 -1.77 26.92
CA ASP A 318 -30.02 -1.81 25.59
C ASP A 318 -29.06 -2.41 24.51
N SER A 319 -29.11 -3.73 24.33
CA SER A 319 -28.08 -4.56 23.69
C SER A 319 -27.94 -4.45 22.15
N SER A 320 -28.47 -3.41 21.51
CA SER A 320 -28.61 -3.34 20.05
C SER A 320 -27.72 -2.31 19.33
N LYS A 321 -27.03 -1.42 20.05
CA LYS A 321 -26.19 -0.36 19.44
C LYS A 321 -24.79 -0.33 20.06
N SER A 322 -23.81 -0.88 19.33
CA SER A 322 -22.39 -0.64 19.60
C SER A 322 -22.10 0.85 19.56
N ARG A 323 -21.53 1.36 20.66
CA ARG A 323 -21.16 2.78 20.89
C ARG A 323 -19.64 2.95 21.01
N ASP A 324 -18.88 1.98 20.54
CA ASP A 324 -17.42 2.09 20.38
C ASP A 324 -17.08 3.27 19.46
N PHE A 325 -15.92 3.86 19.71
CA PHE A 325 -15.42 5.06 19.04
C PHE A 325 -15.47 4.90 17.52
N GLU A 326 -14.95 3.79 16.99
CA GLU A 326 -14.92 3.52 15.55
C GLU A 326 -16.33 3.47 14.95
N THR A 327 -17.25 2.71 15.56
CA THR A 327 -18.63 2.61 15.08
C THR A 327 -19.34 3.96 15.09
N LEU A 328 -19.10 4.80 16.11
CA LEU A 328 -19.67 6.14 16.19
C LEU A 328 -19.14 7.04 15.07
N ILE A 329 -17.82 7.05 14.85
CA ILE A 329 -17.20 7.79 13.74
C ILE A 329 -17.74 7.32 12.39
N ARG A 330 -17.89 6.00 12.15
CA ARG A 330 -18.46 5.46 10.91
C ARG A 330 -19.91 5.88 10.68
N LYS A 331 -20.73 5.87 11.74
CA LYS A 331 -22.16 6.22 11.67
C LYS A 331 -22.40 7.72 11.63
N SER A 332 -21.39 8.52 11.99
CA SER A 332 -21.46 9.97 11.90
C SER A 332 -21.80 10.44 10.47
N VAL A 333 -22.89 11.18 10.36
CA VAL A 333 -23.30 11.91 9.14
C VAL A 333 -22.81 13.36 9.16
N ASN A 334 -22.32 13.77 10.34
CA ASN A 334 -22.06 15.13 10.75
C ASN A 334 -20.59 15.53 10.55
N ILE A 335 -19.69 14.55 10.56
CA ILE A 335 -18.27 14.73 10.26
C ILE A 335 -18.07 14.67 8.74
N HIS A 336 -17.28 15.60 8.21
CA HIS A 336 -16.90 15.60 6.79
C HIS A 336 -16.18 14.29 6.42
N ALA A 337 -16.48 13.73 5.24
CA ALA A 337 -15.99 12.40 4.83
C ALA A 337 -14.47 12.24 4.96
N ASP A 338 -13.69 13.24 4.54
CA ASP A 338 -12.22 13.21 4.64
C ASP A 338 -11.72 13.19 6.10
N VAL A 339 -12.37 13.95 6.98
CA VAL A 339 -12.03 13.98 8.41
C VAL A 339 -12.41 12.65 9.07
N ARG A 340 -13.57 12.10 8.71
CA ARG A 340 -13.98 10.77 9.16
C ARG A 340 -12.98 9.70 8.71
N HIS A 341 -12.52 9.71 7.46
CA HIS A 341 -11.49 8.78 6.99
C HIS A 341 -10.16 8.98 7.71
N MET A 342 -9.77 10.23 8.02
CA MET A 342 -8.57 10.51 8.81
C MET A 342 -8.67 9.91 10.22
N LEU A 343 -9.80 10.11 10.90
CA LEU A 343 -10.05 9.56 12.23
C LEU A 343 -10.11 8.03 12.22
N LEU A 344 -10.56 7.43 11.11
CA LEU A 344 -10.55 5.98 10.88
C LEU A 344 -9.20 5.46 10.32
N LEU A 345 -8.13 6.25 10.35
CA LEU A 345 -6.77 5.74 10.14
C LEU A 345 -5.96 5.72 11.43
N PHE A 346 -6.40 6.53 12.40
CA PHE A 346 -5.96 6.51 13.79
C PHE A 346 -6.38 5.29 14.54
#